data_AF-A0A9K3D426-F1
#
_entry.id   AF-A0A9K3D426-F1
#
_cell.length_a   1.000
_cell.length_b   1.000
_cell.length_c   1.000
_cell.angle_alpha   90.00
_cell.angle_beta   90.00
_cell.angle_gamma   90.00
#
_symmetry.space_group_name_H-M   'P 1'
#
loop_
_entity.id
_entity.type
_entity.pdbx_description
1 polymer ?
#
loop_
_entity_poly.entity_id
_entity_poly.type
_entity_poly.pdbx_seq_one_letter_code
_entity_poly.pdbx_strand_id
1 'polypeptide(L)'
;GTVDPALVTNPQLQSLLNTATIGSICPGLYEAYPDAPIMLDLTMTETPSISVMPSAVFANVTGTVHVSVQDGTQGYVPALDLGFSVGMAGKPVSYNKPWYALTRSYFYFDYSPYNVSAWEMDSQYGDVHLDTPSATVLETYLSALAVVPWLNDWTEYHAPSFDFAGGYYDFDDYYTVLKEPETIVWCVPMQYLDEEAE
;
A
#
# COMPACT_ATOMS: atom_id res chain seq x y z
N GLY A 1 10.53 18.46 -1.77
CA GLY A 1 9.39 18.60 -2.68
C GLY A 1 8.16 18.27 -1.89
N THR A 2 7.12 19.09 -1.96
CA THR A 2 5.81 18.77 -1.39
C THR A 2 5.28 17.55 -2.12
N VAL A 3 5.07 16.45 -1.39
CA VAL A 3 4.47 15.22 -1.92
C VAL A 3 2.99 15.51 -2.13
N ASP A 4 2.50 15.29 -3.34
CA ASP A 4 1.07 15.39 -3.66
C ASP A 4 0.34 14.26 -2.91
N PRO A 5 -0.69 14.56 -2.10
CA PRO A 5 -1.46 13.52 -1.44
C PRO A 5 -2.11 12.64 -2.51
N ALA A 6 -1.68 11.38 -2.57
CA ALA A 6 -2.29 10.41 -3.46
C ALA A 6 -3.67 10.04 -2.92
N LEU A 7 -4.72 10.41 -3.65
CA LEU A 7 -6.07 9.93 -3.39
C LEU A 7 -6.15 8.46 -3.82
N VAL A 8 -6.33 7.56 -2.87
CA VAL A 8 -6.50 6.12 -3.15
C VAL A 8 -7.99 5.80 -3.22
N THR A 9 -8.55 5.76 -4.43
CA THR A 9 -9.90 5.24 -4.67
C THR A 9 -9.83 3.84 -5.27
N ASN A 10 -10.28 2.82 -4.54
CA ASN A 10 -10.36 1.45 -5.06
C ASN A 10 -11.84 1.08 -5.32
N PRO A 11 -12.25 0.87 -6.58
CA PRO A 11 -13.65 0.59 -6.93
C PRO A 11 -14.20 -0.72 -6.35
N GLN A 12 -13.34 -1.74 -6.17
CA GLN A 12 -13.74 -3.00 -5.53
C GLN A 12 -14.01 -2.80 -4.03
N LEU A 13 -13.27 -1.88 -3.39
CA LEU A 13 -13.49 -1.48 -2.00
C LEU A 13 -14.86 -0.81 -1.80
N GLN A 14 -15.26 0.08 -2.72
CA GLN A 14 -16.53 0.81 -2.58
C GLN A 14 -17.78 -0.09 -2.63
N SER A 15 -17.70 -1.26 -3.26
CA SER A 15 -18.82 -2.22 -3.27
C SER A 15 -19.03 -3.00 -1.96
N LEU A 16 -18.06 -2.98 -1.04
CA LEU A 16 -18.08 -3.76 0.21
C LEU A 16 -18.33 -2.90 1.46
N LEU A 17 -18.30 -1.58 1.31
CA LEU A 17 -18.35 -0.63 2.42
C LEU A 17 -19.71 0.08 2.45
N ASN A 18 -20.43 -0.16 3.54
CA ASN A 18 -21.64 0.57 3.89
C ASN A 18 -21.64 0.85 5.40
N THR A 19 -22.61 1.62 5.87
CA THR A 19 -22.74 1.95 7.29
C THR A 19 -22.95 0.74 8.19
N ALA A 20 -23.45 -0.39 7.69
CA ALA A 20 -23.52 -1.62 8.48
C ALA A 20 -22.12 -2.21 8.76
N THR A 21 -21.20 -2.12 7.79
CA THR A 21 -19.81 -2.59 7.95
C THR A 21 -19.09 -1.87 9.09
N ILE A 22 -19.41 -0.59 9.33
CA ILE A 22 -18.80 0.23 10.39
C ILE A 22 -19.79 0.57 11.52
N GLY A 23 -20.97 -0.05 11.56
CA GLY A 23 -22.05 0.37 12.47
C GLY A 23 -21.74 0.15 13.95
N SER A 24 -20.86 -0.79 14.28
CA SER A 24 -20.32 -0.95 15.64
C SER A 24 -19.18 0.02 15.96
N ILE A 25 -18.52 0.58 14.95
CA ILE A 25 -17.49 1.60 15.09
C ILE A 25 -18.15 2.96 15.31
N CYS A 26 -19.18 3.31 14.54
CA CYS A 26 -19.94 4.55 14.71
C CYS A 26 -21.46 4.27 14.66
N PRO A 27 -22.07 3.90 15.80
CA PRO A 27 -23.50 3.54 15.86
C PRO A 27 -24.43 4.64 15.36
N GLY A 28 -24.15 5.90 15.72
CA GLY A 28 -24.99 7.03 15.30
C GLY A 28 -24.98 7.25 13.79
N LEU A 29 -23.91 6.87 13.08
CA LEU A 29 -23.86 6.94 11.62
C LEU A 29 -24.77 5.89 10.98
N TYR A 30 -24.80 4.67 11.51
CA TYR A 30 -25.71 3.62 11.05
C TYR A 30 -27.18 3.95 11.36
N GLU A 31 -27.45 4.55 12.52
CA GLU A 31 -28.79 5.02 12.87
C GLU A 31 -29.29 6.12 11.92
N ALA A 32 -28.40 7.05 11.53
CA ALA A 32 -28.75 8.15 10.62
C ALA A 32 -28.88 7.69 9.16
N TYR A 33 -28.03 6.76 8.72
CA TYR A 33 -27.95 6.30 7.32
C TYR A 33 -27.87 4.77 7.25
N PRO A 34 -28.95 4.03 7.52
CA PRO A 34 -28.91 2.56 7.58
C PRO A 34 -28.57 1.95 6.20
N ASP A 35 -27.60 1.03 6.19
CA ASP A 35 -27.08 0.32 5.01
C ASP A 35 -26.61 1.21 3.85
N ALA A 36 -26.39 2.50 4.11
CA ALA A 36 -25.98 3.45 3.09
C ALA A 36 -24.53 3.20 2.64
N PRO A 37 -24.23 3.28 1.33
CA PRO A 37 -22.87 3.16 0.83
C PRO A 37 -21.92 4.19 1.45
N ILE A 38 -20.67 3.77 1.67
CA ILE A 38 -19.60 4.62 2.20
C ILE A 38 -18.49 4.79 1.17
N MET A 39 -17.96 5.99 1.11
CA MET A 39 -16.72 6.32 0.41
C MET A 39 -15.63 6.62 1.43
N LEU A 40 -14.45 6.02 1.22
CA LEU A 40 -13.25 6.30 1.99
C LEU A 40 -12.26 7.03 1.09
N ASP A 41 -11.86 8.22 1.51
CA ASP A 41 -10.81 9.01 0.85
C ASP A 41 -9.58 9.02 1.76
N LEU A 42 -8.53 8.31 1.34
CA LEU A 42 -7.28 8.22 2.08
C LEU A 42 -6.31 9.29 1.60
N THR A 43 -5.68 9.96 2.56
CA THR A 43 -4.65 10.98 2.32
C THR A 43 -3.42 10.64 3.14
N MET A 44 -2.28 10.44 2.48
CA MET A 44 -1.00 10.24 3.17
C MET A 44 -0.50 11.59 3.68
N THR A 45 -0.24 11.71 4.98
CA THR A 45 0.16 12.99 5.60
C THR A 45 1.66 13.22 5.53
N GLU A 46 2.44 12.14 5.38
CA GLU A 46 3.90 12.17 5.40
C GLU A 46 4.50 11.28 4.31
N THR A 47 5.77 11.52 3.98
CA THR A 47 6.53 10.58 3.14
C THR A 47 6.75 9.29 3.92
N PRO A 48 6.53 8.09 3.33
CA PRO A 48 6.77 6.83 4.01
C PRO A 48 8.17 6.74 4.59
N SER A 49 8.29 6.34 5.85
CA SER A 49 9.60 6.03 6.42
C SER A 49 9.97 4.60 6.06
N ILE A 50 11.03 4.41 5.27
CA ILE A 50 11.53 3.08 4.89
C ILE A 50 12.87 2.83 5.57
N SER A 51 12.97 1.71 6.30
CA SER A 51 14.19 1.22 6.93
C SER A 51 14.59 -0.10 6.28
N VAL A 52 15.82 -0.18 5.79
CA VAL A 52 16.37 -1.40 5.18
C VAL A 52 17.41 -1.99 6.13
N MET A 53 17.16 -3.21 6.61
CA MET A 53 18.08 -3.98 7.44
C MET A 53 18.58 -5.22 6.68
N PRO A 54 19.70 -5.85 7.08
CA PRO A 54 20.29 -6.97 6.34
C PRO A 54 19.36 -8.18 6.07
N SER A 55 18.25 -8.31 6.80
CA SER A 55 17.29 -9.41 6.66
C SER A 55 15.83 -8.97 6.52
N ALA A 56 15.55 -7.67 6.52
CA ALA A 56 14.18 -7.17 6.54
C ALA A 56 14.11 -5.73 6.02
N VAL A 57 13.01 -5.40 5.35
CA VAL A 57 12.65 -4.01 5.09
C VAL A 57 11.41 -3.69 5.89
N PHE A 58 11.40 -2.52 6.52
CA PHE A 58 10.25 -2.02 7.25
C PHE A 58 9.82 -0.71 6.64
N ALA A 59 8.52 -0.54 6.47
CA ALA A 59 7.93 0.74 6.09
C ALA A 59 6.88 1.14 7.13
N ASN A 60 6.79 2.43 7.40
CA ASN A 60 5.67 3.00 8.14
C ASN A 60 5.02 4.08 7.30
N VAL A 61 3.69 4.02 7.21
CA VAL A 61 2.87 4.97 6.47
C VAL A 61 1.81 5.52 7.41
N THR A 62 1.70 6.83 7.47
CA THR A 62 0.74 7.58 8.27
C THR A 62 -0.14 8.44 7.38
N GLY A 63 -1.40 8.59 7.76
CA GLY A 63 -2.34 9.38 6.98
C GLY A 63 -3.66 9.62 7.67
N THR A 64 -4.58 10.23 6.93
CA THR A 64 -5.97 10.43 7.32
C THR A 64 -6.91 9.69 6.38
N VAL A 65 -8.05 9.26 6.90
CA VAL A 65 -9.17 8.69 6.18
C VAL A 65 -10.36 9.61 6.38
N HIS A 66 -10.83 10.21 5.30
CA HIS A 66 -12.10 10.92 5.28
C HIS A 66 -13.19 9.95 4.87
N VAL A 67 -14.19 9.79 5.73
CA VAL A 67 -15.31 8.88 5.49
C VAL A 67 -16.51 9.71 5.12
N SER A 68 -17.07 9.45 3.94
CA SER A 68 -18.30 10.06 3.47
C SER A 68 -19.38 9.01 3.27
N VAL A 69 -20.63 9.34 3.58
CA VAL A 69 -21.79 8.45 3.42
C VAL A 69 -22.70 8.96 2.31
N GLN A 70 -23.31 8.05 1.55
CA GLN A 70 -24.24 8.43 0.50
C GLN A 70 -25.58 8.89 1.09
N ASP A 71 -25.84 10.20 1.00
CA ASP A 71 -27.16 10.78 1.18
C ASP A 71 -27.93 10.69 -0.14
N GLY A 72 -29.04 9.94 -0.14
CA GLY A 72 -29.87 9.68 -1.32
C GLY A 72 -30.38 10.93 -2.05
N THR A 73 -30.23 12.13 -1.46
CA THR A 73 -30.63 13.40 -2.07
C THR A 73 -29.47 14.31 -2.47
N GLN A 74 -28.32 14.23 -1.79
CA GLN A 74 -27.21 15.19 -1.94
C GLN A 74 -25.91 14.55 -2.45
N GLY A 75 -25.88 13.23 -2.63
CA GLY A 75 -24.65 12.50 -2.94
C GLY A 75 -23.87 12.18 -1.66
N TYR A 76 -22.55 12.08 -1.76
CA TYR A 76 -21.72 11.76 -0.59
C TYR A 76 -21.56 12.98 0.32
N VAL A 77 -21.87 12.82 1.61
CA VAL A 77 -21.70 13.82 2.66
C VAL A 77 -20.63 13.37 3.66
N PRO A 78 -19.77 14.27 4.17
CA PRO A 78 -18.77 13.92 5.18
C PRO A 78 -19.41 13.36 6.46
N ALA A 79 -18.80 12.34 7.05
CA ALA A 79 -19.32 11.65 8.22
C ALA A 79 -18.37 11.61 9.40
N LEU A 80 -17.16 11.08 9.18
CA LEU A 80 -16.14 10.94 10.22
C LEU A 80 -14.74 11.00 9.60
N ASP A 81 -13.77 11.46 10.39
CA ASP A 81 -12.37 11.52 10.02
C ASP A 81 -11.55 10.66 10.99
N LEU A 82 -10.69 9.80 10.43
CA LEU A 82 -9.79 8.94 11.18
C LEU A 82 -8.34 9.23 10.81
N GLY A 83 -7.45 9.15 11.80
CA GLY A 83 -6.03 9.00 11.55
C GLY A 83 -5.67 7.52 11.49
N PHE A 84 -4.65 7.18 10.71
CA PHE A 84 -4.13 5.82 10.65
C PHE A 84 -2.61 5.76 10.60
N SER A 85 -2.07 4.63 11.04
CA SER A 85 -0.67 4.24 10.86
C SER A 85 -0.61 2.75 10.47
N VAL A 86 0.16 2.45 9.42
CA VAL A 86 0.39 1.07 8.97
C VAL A 86 1.88 0.77 8.97
N GLY A 87 2.30 -0.15 9.84
CA GLY A 87 3.61 -0.77 9.83
C GLY A 87 3.63 -1.99 8.91
N MET A 88 4.57 -2.02 7.97
CA MET A 88 4.69 -3.06 6.95
C MET A 88 6.08 -3.65 6.90
N ALA A 89 6.15 -4.96 6.64
CA ALA A 89 7.38 -5.67 6.37
C ALA A 89 7.46 -5.92 4.86
N GLY A 90 8.54 -5.44 4.24
CA GLY A 90 8.84 -5.59 2.83
C GLY A 90 9.79 -6.76 2.58
N LYS A 91 9.54 -7.50 1.50
CA LYS A 91 10.50 -8.44 0.92
C LYS A 91 11.03 -7.86 -0.39
N PRO A 92 12.35 -7.87 -0.61
CA PRO A 92 12.91 -7.41 -1.88
C PRO A 92 12.44 -8.31 -3.01
N VAL A 93 11.95 -7.69 -4.08
CA VAL A 93 11.59 -8.36 -5.33
C VAL A 93 12.28 -7.63 -6.47
N SER A 94 13.01 -8.40 -7.27
CA SER A 94 13.61 -7.94 -8.52
C SER A 94 12.88 -8.59 -9.69
N TYR A 95 12.46 -7.80 -10.67
CA TYR A 95 11.84 -8.32 -11.88
C TYR A 95 12.22 -7.50 -13.11
N ASN A 96 12.11 -8.11 -14.28
CA ASN A 96 12.39 -7.47 -15.57
C ASN A 96 11.09 -7.06 -16.26
N LYS A 97 11.01 -5.81 -16.71
CA LYS A 97 9.87 -5.30 -17.49
C LYS A 97 10.33 -4.97 -18.91
N PRO A 98 9.71 -5.55 -19.95
CA PRO A 98 10.01 -5.17 -21.32
C PRO A 98 9.55 -3.73 -21.58
N TRP A 99 10.44 -2.87 -22.08
CA TRP A 99 10.15 -1.46 -22.37
C TRP A 99 10.63 -1.06 -23.76
N TYR A 100 9.71 -1.02 -24.73
CA TYR A 100 9.91 -0.41 -26.07
C TYR A 100 11.31 -0.69 -26.70
N ALA A 101 11.72 -1.96 -26.75
CA ALA A 101 13.01 -2.47 -27.28
C ALA A 101 14.24 -2.46 -26.35
N LEU A 102 14.10 -2.05 -25.09
CA LEU A 102 15.08 -2.24 -24.02
C LEU A 102 14.43 -2.98 -22.84
N THR A 103 15.22 -3.76 -22.11
CA THR A 103 14.76 -4.38 -20.86
C THR A 103 15.30 -3.57 -19.70
N ARG A 104 14.42 -3.11 -18.83
CA ARG A 104 14.79 -2.49 -17.55
C ARG A 104 14.54 -3.47 -16.42
N SER A 105 15.54 -3.64 -15.58
CA SER A 105 15.39 -4.35 -14.30
C SER A 105 14.83 -3.37 -13.28
N TYR A 106 13.73 -3.77 -12.65
CA TYR A 106 13.09 -3.02 -11.59
C TYR A 106 13.30 -3.74 -10.27
N PHE A 107 13.42 -2.94 -9.23
CA PHE A 107 13.54 -3.39 -7.87
C PHE A 107 12.43 -2.74 -7.05
N TYR A 108 11.59 -3.56 -6.42
CA TYR A 108 10.56 -3.07 -5.50
C TYR A 108 10.54 -3.93 -4.24
N PHE A 109 9.77 -3.51 -3.26
CA PHE A 109 9.52 -4.28 -2.06
C PHE A 109 8.07 -4.75 -2.06
N ASP A 110 7.86 -6.05 -1.93
CA ASP A 110 6.53 -6.61 -1.69
C ASP A 110 6.21 -6.48 -0.20
N TYR A 111 5.33 -5.53 0.13
CA TYR A 111 4.97 -5.21 1.50
C TYR A 111 3.78 -6.03 2.02
N SER A 112 3.88 -6.45 3.27
CA SER A 112 2.78 -7.04 4.04
C SER A 112 2.60 -6.30 5.37
N PRO A 113 1.36 -5.97 5.77
CA PRO A 113 1.12 -5.27 7.02
C PRO A 113 1.34 -6.22 8.21
N TYR A 114 2.01 -5.73 9.26
CA TYR A 114 2.16 -6.45 10.53
C TYR A 114 1.60 -5.67 11.72
N ASN A 115 1.39 -4.36 11.55
CA ASN A 115 0.77 -3.51 12.55
C ASN A 115 -0.12 -2.48 11.85
N VAL A 116 -1.36 -2.35 12.33
CA VAL A 116 -2.32 -1.35 11.87
C VAL A 116 -2.90 -0.69 13.09
N SER A 117 -3.03 0.63 13.05
CA SER A 117 -3.69 1.38 14.11
C SER A 117 -4.51 2.49 13.47
N ALA A 118 -5.71 2.69 13.97
CA ALA A 118 -6.56 3.83 13.65
C ALA A 118 -6.92 4.59 14.92
N TRP A 119 -7.15 5.89 14.81
CA TRP A 119 -7.67 6.73 15.90
C TRP A 119 -8.67 7.74 15.36
N GLU A 120 -9.63 8.13 16.19
CA GLU A 120 -10.59 9.17 15.85
C GLU A 120 -9.89 10.53 15.74
N MET A 121 -10.24 11.29 14.71
CA MET A 121 -9.86 12.71 14.59
C MET A 121 -11.07 13.62 14.75
N ASP A 122 -12.18 13.30 14.08
CA ASP A 122 -13.45 14.03 14.17
C ASP A 122 -14.64 13.12 13.82
N SER A 123 -15.81 13.39 14.41
CA SER A 123 -17.03 12.64 14.14
C SER A 123 -18.27 13.52 14.31
N GLN A 124 -19.14 13.53 13.29
CA GLN A 124 -20.41 14.25 13.33
C GLN A 124 -21.55 13.42 13.94
N TYR A 125 -21.34 12.12 14.13
CA TYR A 125 -22.39 11.15 14.46
C TYR A 125 -22.16 10.45 15.81
N GLY A 126 -21.38 11.07 16.69
CA GLY A 126 -21.10 10.59 18.04
C GLY A 126 -19.82 9.77 18.14
N ASP A 127 -19.66 9.09 19.28
CA ASP A 127 -18.42 8.39 19.66
C ASP A 127 -17.99 7.35 18.61
N VAL A 128 -16.67 7.24 18.40
CA VAL A 128 -16.06 6.26 17.51
C VAL A 128 -15.36 5.15 18.32
N HIS A 129 -15.82 3.92 18.17
CA HIS A 129 -15.35 2.74 18.89
C HIS A 129 -14.38 1.89 18.04
N LEU A 130 -13.09 2.24 18.11
CA LEU A 130 -12.01 1.57 17.36
C LEU A 130 -11.43 0.35 18.07
N ASP A 131 -11.93 0.00 19.26
CA ASP A 131 -11.56 -1.19 20.03
C ASP A 131 -12.48 -2.39 19.75
N THR A 132 -13.37 -2.29 18.77
CA THR A 132 -14.33 -3.33 18.42
C THR A 132 -13.77 -4.32 17.39
N PRO A 133 -14.26 -5.58 17.33
CA PRO A 133 -13.84 -6.53 16.28
C PRO A 133 -14.11 -6.03 14.85
N SER A 134 -15.07 -5.13 14.67
CA SER A 134 -15.34 -4.50 13.37
C SER A 134 -14.29 -3.47 12.99
N ALA A 135 -13.59 -2.87 13.95
CA ALA A 135 -12.43 -2.03 13.67
C ALA A 135 -11.32 -2.83 12.95
N THR A 136 -11.15 -4.11 13.28
CA THR A 136 -10.21 -5.00 12.55
C THR A 136 -10.55 -5.14 11.07
N VAL A 137 -11.85 -5.11 10.72
CA VAL A 137 -12.29 -5.14 9.32
C VAL A 137 -11.86 -3.85 8.62
N LEU A 138 -12.10 -2.69 9.23
CA LEU A 138 -11.63 -1.39 8.72
C LEU A 138 -10.10 -1.35 8.61
N GLU A 139 -9.37 -1.82 9.62
CA GLU A 139 -7.90 -1.90 9.61
C GLU A 139 -7.37 -2.80 8.50
N THR A 140 -8.02 -3.95 8.26
CA THR A 140 -7.69 -4.84 7.15
C THR A 140 -7.92 -4.15 5.81
N TYR A 141 -9.01 -3.38 5.67
CA TYR A 141 -9.29 -2.59 4.48
C TYR A 141 -8.24 -1.49 4.25
N LEU A 142 -7.94 -0.71 5.28
CA LEU A 142 -6.95 0.37 5.20
C LEU A 142 -5.58 -0.17 4.83
N SER A 143 -5.15 -1.25 5.45
CA SER A 143 -3.83 -1.84 5.20
C SER A 143 -3.75 -2.58 3.86
N ALA A 144 -4.47 -3.69 3.72
CA ALA A 144 -4.25 -4.63 2.62
C ALA A 144 -4.73 -4.12 1.26
N LEU A 145 -5.76 -3.27 1.23
CA LEU A 145 -6.46 -2.90 -0.01
C LEU A 145 -6.26 -1.45 -0.43
N ALA A 146 -5.74 -0.60 0.46
CA ALA A 146 -5.43 0.80 0.15
C ALA A 146 -3.93 1.11 0.32
N VAL A 147 -3.38 0.97 1.53
CA VAL A 147 -2.00 1.40 1.84
C VAL A 147 -0.95 0.51 1.18
N VAL A 148 -1.11 -0.81 1.22
CA VAL A 148 -0.14 -1.74 0.61
C VAL A 148 -0.04 -1.55 -0.91
N PRO A 149 -1.15 -1.54 -1.69
CA PRO A 149 -1.08 -1.24 -3.12
C PRO A 149 -0.44 0.12 -3.40
N TRP A 150 -0.82 1.15 -2.65
CA TRP A 150 -0.23 2.48 -2.80
C TRP A 150 1.27 2.50 -2.53
N LEU A 151 1.75 1.84 -1.46
CA LEU A 151 3.17 1.80 -1.15
C LEU A 151 3.96 1.00 -2.19
N ASN A 152 3.40 -0.10 -2.69
CA ASN A 152 3.99 -0.87 -3.78
C ASN A 152 4.13 -0.01 -5.04
N ASP A 153 3.08 0.71 -5.45
CA ASP A 153 3.12 1.62 -6.60
C ASP A 153 4.10 2.79 -6.38
N TRP A 154 4.09 3.38 -5.18
CA TRP A 154 5.00 4.47 -4.80
C TRP A 154 6.45 4.00 -4.85
N THR A 155 6.75 2.81 -4.33
CA THR A 155 8.11 2.25 -4.37
C THR A 155 8.52 1.81 -5.77
N GLU A 156 7.63 1.28 -6.61
CA GLU A 156 7.94 1.01 -8.03
C GLU A 156 8.27 2.31 -8.78
N TYR A 157 7.49 3.39 -8.56
CA TYR A 157 7.72 4.67 -9.23
C TYR A 157 9.04 5.34 -8.80
N HIS A 158 9.39 5.23 -7.52
CA HIS A 158 10.63 5.80 -6.97
C HIS A 158 11.79 4.81 -6.96
N ALA A 159 11.61 3.61 -7.48
CA ALA A 159 12.64 2.58 -7.51
C ALA A 159 13.85 3.07 -8.33
N PRO A 160 15.08 2.84 -7.84
CA PRO A 160 16.24 3.01 -8.67
C PRO A 160 16.15 2.03 -9.85
N SER A 161 16.09 2.58 -11.06
CA SER A 161 16.28 1.78 -12.27
C SER A 161 17.77 1.58 -12.52
N PHE A 162 18.15 0.37 -12.89
CA PHE A 162 19.51 0.04 -13.32
C PHE A 162 19.43 -0.74 -14.63
N ASP A 163 20.31 -0.38 -15.54
CA ASP A 163 20.47 -1.07 -16.83
C ASP A 163 21.64 -2.05 -16.71
N PHE A 164 21.42 -3.31 -17.05
CA PHE A 164 22.52 -4.26 -17.26
C PHE A 164 23.03 -4.15 -18.70
N ALA A 165 24.33 -3.93 -18.86
CA ALA A 165 24.98 -4.10 -20.15
C ALA A 165 24.89 -5.57 -20.57
N GLY A 166 24.21 -5.87 -21.68
CA GLY A 166 23.97 -7.24 -22.20
C GLY A 166 22.50 -7.55 -22.48
N GLY A 167 21.58 -6.95 -21.72
CA GLY A 167 20.15 -7.16 -21.90
C GLY A 167 19.67 -8.58 -21.56
N TYR A 168 18.39 -8.83 -21.86
CA TYR A 168 17.55 -9.97 -21.42
C TYR A 168 18.15 -11.38 -21.49
N TYR A 169 19.10 -11.64 -22.39
CA TYR A 169 19.59 -12.99 -22.69
C TYR A 169 20.83 -13.41 -21.90
N ASP A 170 21.33 -12.54 -21.03
CA ASP A 170 22.61 -12.82 -20.38
C ASP A 170 22.46 -13.24 -18.93
N PHE A 171 21.23 -13.35 -18.35
CA PHE A 171 21.02 -13.67 -16.92
C PHE A 171 19.84 -14.62 -16.65
N ASP A 172 20.08 -15.70 -15.89
CA ASP A 172 19.11 -16.77 -15.57
C ASP A 172 18.38 -16.50 -14.24
N ASP A 173 19.08 -15.87 -13.29
CA ASP A 173 18.60 -15.65 -11.92
C ASP A 173 19.08 -14.32 -11.34
N TYR A 174 18.36 -13.83 -10.33
CA TYR A 174 18.69 -12.62 -9.58
C TYR A 174 18.54 -12.87 -8.07
N TYR A 175 19.49 -12.37 -7.29
CA TYR A 175 19.44 -12.40 -5.83
C TYR A 175 19.59 -10.98 -5.30
N THR A 176 18.64 -10.55 -4.47
CA THR A 176 18.82 -9.31 -3.72
C THR A 176 19.41 -9.62 -2.35
N VAL A 177 20.52 -8.97 -2.03
CA VAL A 177 21.11 -8.95 -0.70
C VAL A 177 20.91 -7.56 -0.12
N LEU A 178 20.19 -7.49 1.00
CA LEU A 178 20.06 -6.26 1.76
C LEU A 178 21.33 -6.07 2.61
N LYS A 179 21.97 -4.92 2.49
CA LYS A 179 23.08 -4.50 3.36
C LYS A 179 22.79 -3.07 3.79
N GLU A 180 23.14 -2.69 5.01
CA GLU A 180 23.11 -1.25 5.35
C GLU A 180 24.43 -0.60 4.90
N PRO A 181 24.41 0.56 4.23
CA PRO A 181 23.25 1.34 3.75
C PRO A 181 22.82 0.99 2.31
N GLU A 182 23.33 -0.10 1.74
CA GLU A 182 23.24 -0.43 0.31
C GLU A 182 22.43 -1.71 0.05
N THR A 183 21.41 -1.62 -0.80
CA THR A 183 20.84 -2.84 -1.41
C THR A 183 21.73 -3.29 -2.56
N ILE A 184 22.17 -4.54 -2.52
CA ILE A 184 22.99 -5.14 -3.58
C ILE A 184 22.12 -6.13 -4.37
N VAL A 185 22.02 -5.94 -5.68
CA VAL A 185 21.37 -6.89 -6.58
C VAL A 185 22.46 -7.69 -7.30
N TRP A 186 22.53 -9.00 -7.00
CA TRP A 186 23.39 -9.96 -7.71
C TRP A 186 22.61 -10.57 -8.86
N CYS A 187 23.25 -10.66 -10.02
CA CYS A 187 22.66 -11.26 -11.22
C CYS A 187 23.53 -12.44 -11.60
N VAL A 188 22.92 -13.60 -11.78
CA VAL A 188 23.60 -14.80 -12.26
C VAL A 188 23.51 -14.79 -13.77
N PRO A 189 24.63 -14.64 -14.47
CA PRO A 189 24.57 -14.67 -15.92
C PRO A 189 24.07 -16.03 -16.40
N MET A 190 23.24 -16.06 -17.45
CA MET A 190 23.03 -17.27 -18.24
C MET A 190 24.42 -17.63 -18.72
N GLN A 191 25.02 -18.65 -18.11
CA GLN A 191 26.12 -19.31 -18.76
C GLN A 191 25.52 -19.82 -20.07
N TYR A 192 25.98 -19.28 -21.20
CA TYR A 192 25.93 -20.05 -22.43
C TYR A 192 26.56 -21.38 -22.05
N LEU A 193 25.72 -22.42 -21.93
CA LEU A 193 26.17 -23.79 -21.93
C LEU A 193 26.83 -23.95 -23.30
N ASP A 194 28.09 -23.54 -23.41
CA ASP A 194 28.93 -23.90 -24.55
C ASP A 194 29.04 -25.42 -24.45
N GLU A 195 28.15 -26.07 -25.19
CA GLU A 195 28.35 -27.36 -25.82
C GLU A 195 29.58 -27.29 -26.74
N GLU A 196 30.75 -27.00 -26.18
CA GLU A 196 32.07 -27.22 -26.79
C GLU A 196 33.04 -27.71 -25.71
N ALA A 197 32.68 -28.80 -25.05
CA ALA A 197 33.67 -29.73 -24.51
C ALA A 197 33.86 -30.83 -25.56
N GLU A 198 35.02 -30.74 -26.23
CA GLU A 198 35.60 -31.68 -27.21
C GLU A 198 35.37 -33.18 -26.93
#